data_AF-A0A972ES60-F1
#
_entry.id   AF-A0A972ES60-F1
#
_cell.length_a   1.000
_cell.length_b   1.000
_cell.length_c   1.000
_cell.angle_alpha   90.00
_cell.angle_beta   90.00
_cell.angle_gamma   90.00
#
_symmetry.space_group_name_H-M   'P 1'
#
loop_
_entity.id
_entity.type
_entity.pdbx_description
1 polymer ?
#
loop_
_entity_poly.entity_id
_entity_poly.type
_entity_poly.pdbx_seq_one_letter_code
_entity_poly.pdbx_strand_id
1 'polypeptide(L)' 'MALGYGADPRMAGLLDFILSKQVQSGKWAMECHYTEKTWGNYGKLGQVNKWVSLLALRALKALTRDPSPVL' A
#
# COMPACT_ATOMS: atom_id res chain seq x y z
N MET A 1 13.59 0.33 5.31
CA MET A 1 14.34 1.02 4.24
C MET A 1 13.74 0.58 2.91
N ALA A 2 13.57 1.47 1.92
CA ALA A 2 13.01 1.10 0.61
C ALA A 2 14.16 0.78 -0.37
N LEU A 3 13.92 -0.11 -1.35
CA LEU A 3 14.95 -0.59 -2.28
C LEU A 3 15.21 0.33 -3.50
N GLY A 4 14.49 1.44 -3.63
CA GLY A 4 14.72 2.43 -4.70
C GLY A 4 14.07 2.12 -6.06
N TYR A 5 13.39 0.98 -6.22
CA TYR A 5 12.76 0.57 -7.49
C TYR A 5 11.41 1.26 -7.81
N GLY A 6 11.12 2.42 -7.23
CA GLY A 6 9.84 3.10 -7.43
C GLY A 6 9.58 3.52 -8.88
N ALA A 7 10.65 3.88 -9.60
CA ALA A 7 10.61 4.30 -11.00
C ALA A 7 10.82 3.15 -12.01
N ASP A 8 10.90 1.90 -11.56
CA ASP A 8 11.07 0.76 -12.46
C ASP A 8 9.82 0.61 -13.35
N PRO A 9 9.94 0.54 -14.69
CA PRO A 9 8.80 0.40 -15.59
C PRO A 9 7.89 -0.79 -15.28
N ARG A 10 8.45 -1.87 -14.71
CA ARG A 10 7.67 -3.05 -14.29
C ARG A 10 6.70 -2.74 -13.15
N MET A 11 6.93 -1.65 -12.43
CA MET A 11 6.10 -1.17 -11.33
C MET A 11 4.91 -0.33 -11.80
N ALA A 12 4.82 0.01 -13.09
CA ALA A 12 3.75 0.86 -13.63
C ALA A 12 2.34 0.32 -13.28
N GLY A 13 2.11 -0.99 -13.44
CA GLY A 13 0.83 -1.61 -13.12
C GLY A 13 0.52 -1.68 -11.61
N LEU A 14 1.51 -1.46 -10.74
CA LEU A 14 1.28 -1.48 -9.29
C LEU A 14 0.49 -0.25 -8.83
N LEU A 15 0.72 0.91 -9.44
CA LEU A 15 -0.02 2.13 -9.11
C LEU A 15 -1.53 1.92 -9.32
N ASP A 16 -1.89 1.48 -10.53
CA ASP A 16 -3.28 1.22 -10.92
C ASP A 16 -3.90 0.14 -10.04
N PHE A 17 -3.16 -0.93 -9.75
CA PHE A 17 -3.62 -1.98 -8.86
C PHE A 17 -3.94 -1.47 -7.45
N ILE A 18 -3.03 -0.70 -6.84
CA ILE A 18 -3.26 -0.14 -5.49
C ILE A 18 -4.46 0.80 -5.49
N LEU A 19 -4.56 1.69 -6.49
CA LEU A 19 -5.67 2.64 -6.59
C LEU A 19 -7.02 1.95 -6.83
N SER A 20 -7.07 0.90 -7.64
CA SER A 20 -8.31 0.13 -7.89
C SER A 20 -8.91 -0.50 -6.63
N LYS A 21 -8.08 -0.76 -5.62
CA LYS A 21 -8.51 -1.32 -4.32
C LYS A 21 -8.93 -0.26 -3.30
N GLN A 22 -8.83 1.01 -3.66
CA GLN A 22 -9.24 2.10 -2.79
C GLN A 22 -10.77 2.09 -2.65
N VAL A 23 -11.26 2.03 -1.41
CA VAL A 23 -12.71 1.97 -1.14
C VAL A 23 -13.29 3.38 -1.02
N GLN A 24 -12.50 4.32 -0.52
CA GLN A 24 -12.78 5.75 -0.46
C GLN A 24 -11.46 6.50 -0.53
N SER A 25 -11.46 7.78 -0.90
CA SER A 25 -10.24 8.60 -0.94
C SER A 25 -9.38 8.42 0.32
N GLY A 26 -8.15 7.94 0.13
CA GLY A 26 -7.17 7.67 1.19
C GLY A 26 -7.44 6.44 2.06
N LYS A 27 -8.44 5.60 1.75
CA LYS A 27 -8.87 4.47 2.59
C LYS A 27 -8.91 3.15 1.82
N TRP A 28 -8.33 2.13 2.44
CA TRP A 28 -8.33 0.75 1.95
C TRP A 28 -8.92 -0.21 2.98
N ALA A 29 -9.64 -1.21 2.49
CA ALA A 29 -10.17 -2.28 3.31
C ALA A 29 -9.11 -3.35 3.61
N MET A 30 -9.27 -4.06 4.71
CA MET A 30 -8.45 -5.22 5.03
C MET A 30 -8.95 -6.45 4.27
N GLU A 31 -8.18 -6.94 3.30
CA GLU A 31 -8.52 -8.15 2.53
C GLU A 31 -7.85 -9.42 3.09
N CYS A 32 -6.86 -9.28 3.97
CA CYS A 32 -6.17 -10.41 4.58
C CYS A 32 -6.68 -10.69 6.00
N HIS A 33 -6.97 -11.97 6.28
CA HIS A 33 -7.38 -12.41 7.61
C HIS A 33 -6.14 -12.75 8.45
N TYR A 34 -5.89 -11.96 9.49
CA TYR A 34 -4.76 -12.14 10.42
C TYR A 34 -5.17 -12.78 11.76
N THR A 35 -6.47 -12.85 12.04
CA THR A 35 -7.02 -13.50 13.23
C THR A 35 -6.53 -14.95 13.28
N GLU A 36 -6.08 -15.39 14.46
CA GLU A 36 -5.55 -16.74 14.76
C GLU A 36 -4.22 -17.11 14.07
N LYS A 37 -3.73 -16.30 13.13
CA LYS A 37 -2.45 -16.53 12.43
C LYS A 37 -1.29 -15.73 13.01
N THR A 38 -1.57 -14.76 13.88
CA THR A 38 -0.59 -13.83 14.43
C THR A 38 -0.94 -13.43 15.86
N TRP A 39 0.04 -12.85 16.56
CA TRP A 39 -0.14 -12.28 17.90
C TRP A 39 -0.92 -10.96 17.81
N GLY A 40 -2.26 -11.05 17.79
CA GLY A 40 -3.15 -9.88 17.90
C GLY A 40 -4.27 -9.80 16.86
N ASN A 41 -5.20 -8.88 17.08
CA ASN A 41 -6.27 -8.54 16.15
C ASN A 41 -6.03 -7.16 15.56
N TYR A 42 -5.93 -7.09 14.23
CA TYR A 42 -5.56 -5.87 13.50
C TYR A 42 -6.75 -5.20 12.80
N GLY A 43 -7.96 -5.73 12.96
CA GLY A 43 -9.19 -5.19 12.37
C GLY A 43 -10.12 -6.28 11.86
N LYS A 44 -11.27 -5.87 11.33
CA LYS A 44 -12.23 -6.78 10.70
C LYS A 44 -11.96 -6.89 9.20
N LEU A 45 -12.10 -8.09 8.66
CA LEU A 45 -12.02 -8.33 7.22
C LEU A 45 -13.07 -7.48 6.48
N GLY A 46 -12.69 -6.91 5.33
CA GLY A 46 -13.53 -6.06 4.49
C GLY A 46 -13.78 -4.65 5.05
N GLN A 47 -13.36 -4.34 6.27
CA GLN A 47 -13.50 -3.01 6.84
C GLN A 47 -12.29 -2.13 6.55
N VAL A 48 -12.50 -0.82 6.49
CA VAL A 48 -11.42 0.16 6.37
C VAL A 48 -10.40 -0.06 7.48
N ASN A 49 -9.13 -0.13 7.09
CA ASN A 49 -8.05 -0.40 8.01
C ASN A 49 -6.99 0.69 7.96
N LYS A 50 -6.67 1.26 9.13
CA LYS A 50 -5.70 2.35 9.24
C LYS A 50 -4.29 1.94 8.81
N TRP A 51 -3.87 0.70 9.10
CA TRP A 51 -2.53 0.22 8.78
C TRP A 51 -2.39 -0.05 7.29
N VAL A 52 -3.39 -0.69 6.68
CA VAL A 52 -3.43 -0.92 5.23
C VAL A 52 -3.45 0.43 4.50
N SER A 53 -4.26 1.37 4.95
CA SER A 53 -4.35 2.70 4.33
C SER A 53 -3.02 3.46 4.41
N LEU A 54 -2.34 3.43 5.57
CA LEU A 54 -1.03 4.04 5.74
C LEU A 54 0.03 3.42 4.81
N LEU A 55 0.04 2.09 4.68
CA LEU A 55 0.98 1.39 3.81
C LEU A 55 0.73 1.69 2.34
N ALA A 56 -0.53 1.70 1.90
CA ALA A 56 -0.92 2.08 0.55
C ALA A 56 -0.46 3.51 0.20
N LEU A 57 -0.73 4.48 1.08
CA LEU A 57 -0.31 5.86 0.88
C LEU A 57 1.22 6.00 0.82
N ARG A 58 1.96 5.26 1.64
CA ARG A 58 3.43 5.23 1.59
C ARG A 58 3.95 4.64 0.28
N ALA A 59 3.33 3.57 -0.20
CA ALA A 59 3.68 2.95 -1.48
C ALA A 59 3.41 3.91 -2.64
N LEU A 60 2.21 4.51 -2.70
CA LEU A 60 1.86 5.49 -3.72
C LEU A 60 2.83 6.67 -3.73
N LYS A 61 3.17 7.22 -2.56
CA LYS A 61 4.17 8.29 -2.45
C LYS A 61 5.56 7.87 -2.96
N ALA A 62 5.94 6.61 -2.80
CA ALA A 62 7.23 6.13 -3.29
C ALA A 62 7.25 5.90 -4.81
N LEU A 63 6.10 5.57 -5.40
CA LEU A 63 5.93 5.39 -6.85
C LEU A 63 5.84 6.71 -7.60
N THR A 64 5.28 7.75 -6.97
CA THR A 64 5.09 9.07 -7.60
C THR A 64 6.21 10.07 -7.33
N ARG A 65 7.16 9.73 -6.47
CA ARG A 65 8.32 10.59 -6.24
C ARG A 65 9.26 10.45 -7.44
N ASP A 66 9.57 11.58 -8.10
CA ASP A 66 10.63 11.63 -9.09
C ASP A 66 11.89 10.95 -8.53
N PRO A 67 12.60 10.14 -9.34
CA PRO A 67 13.87 9.59 -8.91
C PRO A 67 14.77 10.77 -8.56
N SER A 68 14.98 10.99 -7.27
CA SER A 68 16.05 11.87 -6.82
C SER A 68 17.30 11.39 -7.54
N PRO A 69 18.00 12.22 -8.33
CA PRO A 69 19.23 11.81 -8.96
C PRO A 69 20.16 11.41 -7.82
N VAL A 70 20.44 10.11 -7.73
CA VAL A 70 21.43 9.60 -6.80
C VAL A 70 22.76 9.99 -7.43
N LEU A 71 23.34 11.09 -6.95
CA LEU A 71 24.75 11.43 -7.17
C LEU A 71 25.63 10.43 -6.42
#